data_AF-A0A949LCT5-F1
#
_entry.id   AF-A0A949LCT5-F1
#
_cell.length_a   1.000
_cell.length_b   1.000
_cell.length_c   1.000
_cell.angle_alpha   90.00
_cell.angle_beta   90.00
_cell.angle_gamma   90.00
#
_symmetry.space_group_name_H-M   'P 1'
#
loop_
_entity.id
_entity.type
_entity.pdbx_description
1 polymer ?
#
loop_
_entity_poly.entity_id
_entity_poly.type
_entity_poly.pdbx_seq_one_letter_code
_entity_poly.pdbx_strand_id
1 'polypeptide(L)'
;PDKVNTAATISRTTTVSAGVFHGVKPGEDPLATTMWVQLGDPKFSIAVPCWVACESLTEAVTGERGGAICSIATTLREWSLTKDRDGVHTEHLPQVWEDVWPVEAQLIAAVEEARQRWATSPPGPADYTETHRHLATQALDAMRAELHDMKQAALTIPTPPPPVFPSSFPEPALAP
;
A
#
# COMPACT_ATOMS: atom_id res chain seq x y z
N PRO A 1 11.25 14.62 -12.25
CA PRO A 1 10.29 15.36 -13.11
C PRO A 1 8.97 15.46 -12.35
N ASP A 2 8.37 16.63 -12.22
CA ASP A 2 7.24 16.86 -11.29
C ASP A 2 6.00 16.02 -11.58
N LYS A 3 5.84 15.59 -12.83
CA LYS A 3 4.80 14.67 -13.29
C LYS A 3 5.42 13.60 -14.16
N VAL A 4 4.91 12.38 -14.03
CA VAL A 4 5.28 11.23 -14.86
C VAL A 4 4.02 10.60 -15.42
N ASN A 5 3.94 10.50 -16.76
CA ASN A 5 2.91 9.70 -17.41
C ASN A 5 3.18 8.21 -17.16
N THR A 6 2.16 7.47 -16.76
CA THR A 6 2.29 6.05 -16.38
C THR A 6 1.65 5.10 -17.40
N ALA A 7 1.19 5.59 -18.56
CA ALA A 7 0.55 4.78 -19.58
C ALA A 7 1.48 3.74 -20.21
N ALA A 8 2.81 3.86 -20.05
CA ALA A 8 3.79 2.91 -20.55
C ALA A 8 4.62 2.23 -19.42
N THR A 9 4.29 2.46 -18.15
CA THR A 9 5.00 1.86 -17.02
C THR A 9 4.40 0.52 -16.62
N ILE A 10 5.13 -0.25 -15.81
CA ILE A 10 4.62 -1.51 -15.21
C ILE A 10 3.53 -1.18 -14.19
N SER A 11 3.79 -0.19 -13.32
CA SER A 11 2.79 0.35 -12.39
C SER A 11 2.11 1.58 -12.98
N ARG A 12 0.85 1.41 -13.39
CA ARG A 12 0.00 2.41 -14.06
C ARG A 12 -1.07 2.94 -13.10
N THR A 13 -1.77 4.01 -13.48
CA THR A 13 -2.90 4.54 -12.69
C THR A 13 -4.03 3.53 -12.48
N THR A 14 -4.08 2.46 -13.28
CA THR A 14 -5.04 1.35 -13.18
C THR A 14 -4.49 0.12 -12.45
N THR A 15 -3.24 0.12 -12.00
CA THR A 15 -2.67 -1.01 -11.26
C THR A 15 -3.30 -1.08 -9.87
N VAL A 16 -3.81 -2.26 -9.51
CA VAL A 16 -4.55 -2.50 -8.25
C VAL A 16 -3.80 -3.39 -7.26
N SER A 17 -2.77 -4.09 -7.72
CA SER A 17 -1.87 -4.90 -6.88
C SER A 17 -0.66 -5.36 -7.68
N ALA A 18 0.37 -5.85 -6.97
CA ALA A 18 1.43 -6.68 -7.52
C ALA A 18 1.64 -7.91 -6.64
N GLY A 19 2.12 -9.00 -7.25
CA GLY A 19 2.39 -10.25 -6.56
C GLY A 19 3.66 -10.90 -7.06
N VAL A 20 4.48 -11.43 -6.14
CA VAL A 20 5.67 -12.22 -6.46
C VAL A 20 5.60 -13.56 -5.74
N PHE A 21 5.67 -14.65 -6.51
CA PHE A 21 5.69 -16.01 -5.97
C PHE A 21 7.13 -16.48 -5.83
N HIS A 22 7.59 -16.62 -4.60
CA HIS A 22 8.88 -17.18 -4.26
C HIS A 22 8.71 -18.66 -3.89
N GLY A 23 8.99 -19.53 -4.86
CA GLY A 23 8.99 -20.98 -4.68
C GLY A 23 10.17 -21.47 -3.84
N VAL A 24 10.17 -22.77 -3.58
CA VAL A 24 11.21 -23.45 -2.80
C VAL A 24 12.16 -24.23 -3.72
N LYS A 25 13.37 -24.51 -3.23
CA LYS A 25 14.38 -25.32 -3.95
C LYS A 25 14.03 -26.82 -3.88
N PRO A 26 14.56 -27.67 -4.78
CA PRO A 26 14.41 -29.11 -4.65
C PRO A 26 14.86 -29.61 -3.27
N GLY A 27 13.98 -30.34 -2.57
CA GLY A 27 14.23 -30.86 -1.22
C GLY A 27 13.80 -29.96 -0.07
N GLU A 28 13.39 -28.71 -0.34
CA GLU A 28 12.74 -27.85 0.65
C GLU A 28 11.23 -28.17 0.76
N ASP A 29 10.63 -27.84 1.90
CA ASP A 29 9.20 -28.02 2.12
C ASP A 29 8.38 -27.08 1.21
N PRO A 30 7.51 -27.58 0.31
CA PRO A 30 6.70 -26.74 -0.57
C PRO A 30 5.77 -25.77 0.17
N LEU A 31 5.42 -26.07 1.42
CA LEU A 31 4.60 -25.20 2.27
C LEU A 31 5.30 -23.87 2.62
N ALA A 32 6.64 -23.83 2.51
CA ALA A 32 7.42 -22.60 2.69
C ALA A 32 7.36 -21.65 1.48
N THR A 33 6.63 -22.00 0.41
CA THR A 33 6.39 -21.09 -0.73
C THR A 33 5.74 -19.80 -0.24
N THR A 34 6.33 -18.66 -0.61
CA THR A 34 5.87 -17.32 -0.20
C THR A 34 5.26 -16.58 -1.38
N MET A 35 4.05 -16.09 -1.22
CA MET A 35 3.45 -15.05 -2.06
C MET A 35 3.69 -13.70 -1.39
N TRP A 36 4.52 -12.87 -2.00
CA TRP A 36 4.63 -11.46 -1.63
C TRP A 36 3.52 -10.69 -2.31
N VAL A 37 2.74 -9.93 -1.53
CA VAL A 37 1.64 -9.13 -2.04
C VAL A 37 1.87 -7.65 -1.74
N GLN A 38 1.73 -6.82 -2.77
CA GLN A 38 1.53 -5.37 -2.62
C GLN A 38 0.09 -5.07 -3.03
N LEU A 39 -0.74 -4.66 -2.08
CA LEU A 39 -2.15 -4.36 -2.35
C LEU A 39 -2.33 -2.87 -2.61
N GLY A 40 -3.08 -2.52 -3.65
CA GLY A 40 -3.13 -1.16 -4.18
C GLY A 40 -2.03 -0.91 -5.22
N ASP A 41 -1.83 0.35 -5.59
CA ASP A 41 -0.78 0.72 -6.54
C ASP A 41 0.60 0.55 -5.89
N PRO A 42 1.52 -0.25 -6.47
CA PRO A 42 2.83 -0.54 -5.89
C PRO A 42 3.71 0.68 -5.61
N LYS A 43 3.44 1.83 -6.23
CA LYS A 43 4.16 3.08 -5.94
C LYS A 43 3.87 3.63 -4.53
N PHE A 44 2.76 3.22 -3.95
CA PHE A 44 2.21 3.73 -2.69
C PHE A 44 1.83 2.59 -1.73
N SER A 45 2.49 1.44 -1.84
CA SER A 45 2.15 0.25 -1.06
C SER A 45 3.42 -0.45 -0.60
N ILE A 46 3.24 -1.46 0.25
CA ILE A 46 4.32 -2.24 0.86
C ILE A 46 4.08 -3.73 0.64
N ALA A 47 5.16 -4.49 0.44
CA ALA A 47 5.10 -5.93 0.26
C ALA A 47 4.87 -6.65 1.58
N VAL A 48 3.86 -7.53 1.61
CA VAL A 48 3.55 -8.41 2.74
C VAL A 48 3.76 -9.87 2.34
N PRO A 49 4.49 -10.68 3.13
CA PRO A 49 4.65 -12.10 2.85
C PRO A 49 3.44 -12.90 3.32
N CYS A 50 2.93 -13.76 2.44
CA CYS A 50 1.87 -14.73 2.72
C CYS A 50 2.38 -16.13 2.34
N TRP A 51 2.43 -17.06 3.29
CA TRP A 51 2.85 -18.44 3.01
C TRP A 51 1.67 -19.33 2.66
N VAL A 52 1.93 -20.35 1.84
CA VAL A 52 0.93 -21.41 1.54
C VAL A 52 0.46 -22.10 2.82
N ALA A 53 1.35 -22.24 3.80
CA ALA A 53 1.09 -22.87 5.09
C ALA A 53 0.28 -22.02 6.08
N CYS A 54 0.03 -20.73 5.80
CA CYS A 54 -0.72 -19.88 6.73
C CYS A 54 -2.16 -20.40 6.88
N GLU A 55 -2.60 -20.57 8.12
CA GLU A 55 -3.97 -21.00 8.43
C GLU A 55 -4.96 -19.84 8.27
N SER A 56 -4.48 -18.62 8.50
CA SER A 56 -5.24 -17.39 8.33
C SER A 56 -4.32 -16.23 7.96
N LEU A 57 -4.91 -15.22 7.33
CA LEU A 57 -4.26 -13.97 7.01
C LEU A 57 -4.90 -12.84 7.82
N THR A 58 -4.16 -11.75 8.02
CA THR A 58 -4.66 -10.60 8.80
C THR A 58 -5.52 -9.65 7.96
N GLU A 59 -6.23 -8.74 8.64
CA GLU A 59 -6.96 -7.63 8.00
C GLU A 59 -6.07 -6.66 7.21
N ALA A 60 -4.74 -6.70 7.43
CA ALA A 60 -3.80 -5.90 6.65
C ALA A 60 -3.94 -6.22 5.16
N VAL A 61 -4.15 -7.50 4.84
CA VAL A 61 -4.21 -8.02 3.47
C VAL A 61 -5.54 -8.68 3.09
N THR A 62 -6.47 -8.86 4.04
CA THR A 62 -7.80 -9.46 3.80
C THR A 62 -8.94 -8.57 4.26
N GLY A 63 -10.14 -8.80 3.72
CA GLY A 63 -11.36 -8.08 4.10
C GLY A 63 -12.39 -8.09 2.96
N GLU A 64 -13.68 -7.95 3.30
CA GLU A 64 -14.77 -7.95 2.30
C GLU A 64 -14.62 -6.87 1.22
N ARG A 65 -14.00 -5.73 1.59
CA ARG A 65 -13.76 -4.59 0.70
C ARG A 65 -12.27 -4.42 0.35
N GLY A 66 -11.48 -5.48 0.52
CA GLY A 66 -10.02 -5.46 0.43
C GLY A 66 -9.34 -5.21 1.77
N GLY A 67 -8.05 -5.53 1.84
CA GLY A 67 -7.22 -5.34 3.04
C GLY A 67 -6.99 -3.87 3.39
N ALA A 68 -6.70 -3.60 4.66
CA ALA A 68 -6.45 -2.25 5.16
C ALA A 68 -5.31 -1.55 4.40
N ILE A 69 -4.25 -2.27 4.02
CA ILE A 69 -3.14 -1.73 3.21
C ILE A 69 -3.65 -1.24 1.85
N CYS A 70 -4.54 -1.99 1.19
CA CYS A 70 -5.13 -1.60 -0.10
C CYS A 70 -5.89 -0.26 -0.01
N SER A 71 -6.63 -0.08 1.09
CA SER A 71 -7.41 1.14 1.33
C SER A 71 -6.50 2.36 1.53
N ILE A 72 -5.41 2.19 2.27
CA ILE A 72 -4.41 3.24 2.47
C ILE A 72 -3.72 3.57 1.15
N ALA A 73 -3.16 2.57 0.46
CA ALA A 73 -2.47 2.75 -0.81
C ALA A 73 -3.36 3.44 -1.87
N THR A 74 -4.64 3.10 -1.89
CA THR A 74 -5.62 3.77 -2.76
C THR A 74 -5.75 5.25 -2.40
N THR A 75 -5.84 5.59 -1.12
CA THR A 75 -5.92 6.99 -0.67
C THR A 75 -4.67 7.77 -1.10
N LEU A 76 -3.48 7.21 -0.86
CA LEU A 76 -2.21 7.84 -1.25
C LEU A 76 -2.14 8.06 -2.77
N ARG A 77 -2.57 7.06 -3.55
CA ARG A 77 -2.65 7.16 -5.01
C ARG A 77 -3.60 8.27 -5.45
N GLU A 78 -4.83 8.30 -4.95
CA GLU A 78 -5.83 9.28 -5.40
C GLU A 78 -5.39 10.72 -5.20
N TRP A 79 -4.58 11.00 -4.17
CA TRP A 79 -4.01 12.33 -3.93
C TRP A 79 -2.83 12.67 -4.85
N SER A 80 -2.22 11.65 -5.46
CA SER A 80 -1.02 11.79 -6.27
C SER A 80 -1.30 11.72 -7.77
N LEU A 81 -2.54 11.47 -8.21
CA LEU A 81 -2.88 11.38 -9.64
C LEU A 81 -2.95 12.75 -10.32
N THR A 82 -2.55 12.81 -11.58
CA THR A 82 -2.83 13.97 -12.43
C THR A 82 -4.34 14.14 -12.62
N LYS A 83 -4.78 15.37 -12.93
CA LYS A 83 -6.20 15.67 -13.21
C LYS A 83 -6.81 14.74 -14.26
N ASP A 84 -6.04 14.40 -15.30
CA ASP A 84 -6.46 13.54 -16.40
C ASP A 84 -6.25 12.03 -16.09
N ARG A 85 -5.69 11.71 -14.92
CA ARG A 85 -5.44 10.34 -14.41
C ARG A 85 -4.58 9.46 -15.32
N ASP A 86 -3.76 10.08 -16.14
CA ASP A 86 -2.79 9.43 -17.05
C ASP A 86 -1.38 9.35 -16.45
N GLY A 87 -1.17 10.02 -15.31
CA GLY A 87 0.13 10.11 -14.64
C GLY A 87 0.00 10.33 -13.14
N VAL A 88 1.16 10.49 -12.52
CA VAL A 88 1.31 10.82 -11.10
C VAL A 88 2.17 12.07 -10.92
N HIS A 89 1.81 12.88 -9.92
CA HIS A 89 2.66 13.90 -9.34
C HIS A 89 3.73 13.21 -8.51
N THR A 90 5.00 13.55 -8.71
CA THR A 90 6.11 12.84 -8.06
C THR A 90 6.62 13.53 -6.80
N GLU A 91 6.08 14.68 -6.44
CA GLU A 91 6.57 15.51 -5.33
C GLU A 91 6.63 14.75 -4.00
N HIS A 92 5.63 13.92 -3.72
CA HIS A 92 5.52 13.15 -2.47
C HIS A 92 6.09 11.74 -2.56
N LEU A 93 6.41 11.24 -3.77
CA LEU A 93 6.89 9.86 -3.94
C LEU A 93 8.19 9.57 -3.20
N PRO A 94 9.22 10.45 -3.21
CA PRO A 94 10.44 10.19 -2.45
C PRO A 94 10.19 9.99 -0.96
N GLN A 95 9.33 10.82 -0.34
CA GLN A 95 9.00 10.70 1.08
C GLN A 95 8.30 9.37 1.37
N VAL A 96 7.25 9.03 0.60
CA VAL A 96 6.55 7.74 0.71
C VAL A 96 7.54 6.57 0.71
N TRP A 97 8.54 6.64 -0.17
CA TRP A 97 9.55 5.59 -0.29
C TRP A 97 10.56 5.60 0.85
N GLU A 98 11.00 6.78 1.31
CA GLU A 98 11.90 6.92 2.46
C GLU A 98 11.27 6.38 3.75
N ASP A 99 9.96 6.50 3.91
CA ASP A 99 9.24 6.03 5.08
C ASP A 99 8.90 4.53 5.00
N VAL A 100 8.52 4.03 3.81
CA VAL A 100 8.06 2.64 3.63
C VAL A 100 9.18 1.66 3.31
N TRP A 101 10.18 2.02 2.49
CA TRP A 101 11.22 1.07 2.06
C TRP A 101 12.10 0.52 3.18
N PRO A 102 12.51 1.29 4.20
CA PRO A 102 13.27 0.71 5.30
C PRO A 102 12.51 -0.41 6.02
N VAL A 103 11.19 -0.25 6.16
CA VAL A 103 10.33 -1.29 6.72
C VAL A 103 10.25 -2.47 5.76
N GLU A 104 10.00 -2.25 4.46
CA GLU A 104 9.96 -3.33 3.47
C GLU A 104 11.25 -4.16 3.45
N ALA A 105 12.41 -3.50 3.54
CA ALA A 105 13.71 -4.18 3.64
C ALA A 105 13.83 -5.03 4.91
N GLN A 106 13.31 -4.54 6.06
CA GLN A 106 13.26 -5.31 7.30
C GLN A 106 12.34 -6.53 7.18
N LEU A 107 11.17 -6.39 6.52
CA LEU A 107 10.27 -7.54 6.28
C LEU A 107 10.95 -8.60 5.40
N ILE A 108 11.64 -8.19 4.34
CA ILE A 108 12.39 -9.09 3.45
C ILE A 108 13.49 -9.82 4.23
N ALA A 109 14.27 -9.09 5.03
CA ALA A 109 15.31 -9.68 5.87
C ALA A 109 14.74 -10.68 6.88
N ALA A 110 13.64 -10.33 7.56
CA ALA A 110 12.99 -11.20 8.53
C ALA A 110 12.44 -12.50 7.90
N VAL A 111 11.93 -12.42 6.66
CA VAL A 111 11.50 -13.61 5.91
C VAL A 111 12.69 -14.49 5.54
N GLU A 112 13.79 -13.91 5.09
CA GLU A 112 15.01 -14.66 4.77
C GLU A 112 15.57 -15.37 6.02
N GLU A 113 15.64 -14.68 7.16
CA GLU A 113 16.02 -15.27 8.44
C GLU A 113 15.07 -16.39 8.88
N ALA A 114 13.76 -16.21 8.71
CA ALA A 114 12.77 -17.24 9.00
C ALA A 114 13.00 -18.49 8.14
N ARG A 115 13.23 -18.32 6.84
CA ARG A 115 13.51 -19.44 5.92
C ARG A 115 14.79 -20.19 6.29
N GLN A 116 15.85 -19.48 6.66
CA GLN A 116 17.09 -20.12 7.11
C GLN A 116 16.89 -20.93 8.39
N ARG A 117 16.10 -20.43 9.35
CA ARG A 117 15.74 -21.19 10.55
C ARG A 117 14.94 -22.44 10.19
N TRP A 118 13.93 -22.29 9.33
CA TRP A 118 13.02 -23.37 8.92
C TRP A 118 13.71 -24.49 8.14
N ALA A 119 14.81 -24.20 7.45
CA ALA A 119 15.63 -25.23 6.80
C ALA A 119 16.22 -26.24 7.80
N THR A 120 16.43 -25.84 9.06
CA THR A 120 16.98 -26.70 10.12
C THR A 120 15.93 -27.21 11.10
N SER A 121 14.86 -26.43 11.30
CA SER A 121 13.76 -26.75 12.20
C SER A 121 12.45 -26.37 11.50
N PRO A 122 11.82 -27.33 10.77
CA PRO A 122 10.61 -27.06 10.03
C PRO A 122 9.48 -26.54 10.93
N PRO A 123 8.86 -25.40 10.58
CA PRO A 123 7.77 -24.79 11.34
C PRO A 123 6.46 -25.55 11.14
N GLY A 124 5.54 -25.39 12.10
CA GLY A 124 4.14 -25.74 11.91
C GLY A 124 3.34 -24.62 11.24
N PRO A 125 2.11 -24.89 10.76
CA PRO A 125 1.20 -23.88 10.21
C PRO A 125 0.95 -22.67 11.13
N ALA A 126 0.92 -22.90 12.45
CA ALA A 126 0.77 -21.84 13.45
C ALA A 126 1.97 -20.87 13.44
N ASP A 127 3.19 -21.36 13.24
CA ASP A 127 4.39 -20.52 13.19
C ASP A 127 4.41 -19.63 11.94
N TYR A 128 3.96 -20.16 10.78
CA TYR A 128 3.79 -19.36 9.56
C TYR A 128 2.73 -18.27 9.76
N THR A 129 1.61 -18.63 10.39
CA THR A 129 0.51 -17.70 10.68
C THR A 129 0.97 -16.59 11.62
N GLU A 130 1.71 -16.94 12.67
CA GLU A 130 2.27 -15.98 13.62
C GLU A 130 3.30 -15.05 12.98
N THR A 131 4.20 -15.62 12.16
CA THR A 131 5.20 -14.84 11.40
C THR A 131 4.50 -13.88 10.43
N HIS A 132 3.50 -14.36 9.68
CA HIS A 132 2.68 -13.51 8.81
C HIS A 132 2.02 -12.38 9.60
N ARG A 133 1.35 -12.71 10.72
CA ARG A 133 0.65 -11.72 11.53
C ARG A 133 1.61 -10.64 12.05
N HIS A 134 2.79 -11.03 12.50
CA HIS A 134 3.81 -10.10 12.98
C HIS A 134 4.27 -9.14 11.87
N LEU A 135 4.66 -9.68 10.71
CA LEU A 135 5.18 -8.88 9.60
C LEU A 135 4.09 -8.03 8.93
N ALA A 136 2.87 -8.56 8.81
CA ALA A 136 1.73 -7.83 8.27
C ALA A 136 1.30 -6.66 9.18
N THR A 137 1.43 -6.81 10.50
CA THR A 137 1.21 -5.71 11.45
C THR A 137 2.23 -4.60 11.25
N GLN A 138 3.52 -4.93 11.16
CA GLN A 138 4.57 -3.93 10.90
C GLN A 138 4.34 -3.20 9.58
N ALA A 139 3.98 -3.93 8.53
CA ALA A 139 3.66 -3.35 7.23
C ALA A 139 2.47 -2.38 7.30
N LEU A 140 1.40 -2.78 7.99
CA LEU A 140 0.22 -1.95 8.16
C LEU A 140 0.51 -0.69 8.98
N ASP A 141 1.33 -0.80 10.03
CA ASP A 141 1.70 0.35 10.87
C ASP A 141 2.57 1.36 10.09
N ALA A 142 3.48 0.89 9.25
CA ALA A 142 4.24 1.76 8.33
C ALA A 142 3.32 2.51 7.35
N MET A 143 2.37 1.79 6.75
CA MET A 143 1.37 2.41 5.87
C MET A 143 0.48 3.43 6.60
N ARG A 144 0.12 3.17 7.85
CA ARG A 144 -0.65 4.10 8.69
C ARG A 144 0.14 5.35 9.04
N ALA A 145 1.43 5.20 9.34
CA ALA A 145 2.34 6.32 9.59
C ALA A 145 2.46 7.21 8.35
N GLU A 146 2.74 6.64 7.18
CA GLU A 146 2.79 7.37 5.91
C GLU A 146 1.48 8.15 5.63
N LEU A 147 0.32 7.50 5.79
CA LEU A 147 -0.96 8.18 5.62
C LEU A 147 -1.16 9.33 6.62
N HIS A 148 -0.66 9.19 7.84
CA HIS A 148 -0.71 10.24 8.83
C HIS A 148 0.16 11.42 8.41
N ASP A 149 1.40 11.17 7.98
CA ASP A 149 2.36 12.20 7.62
C ASP A 149 1.91 12.97 6.37
N MET A 150 1.39 12.27 5.36
CA MET A 150 0.84 12.96 4.19
C MET A 150 -0.42 13.79 4.53
N LYS A 151 -1.24 13.34 5.49
CA LYS A 151 -2.36 14.17 6.01
C LYS A 151 -1.85 15.42 6.70
N GLN A 152 -0.81 15.33 7.52
CA GLN A 152 -0.22 16.50 8.18
C GLN A 152 0.38 17.46 7.15
N ALA A 153 1.11 16.96 6.16
CA ALA A 153 1.66 17.77 5.09
C ALA A 153 0.57 18.53 4.33
N ALA A 154 -0.55 17.87 3.98
CA ALA A 154 -1.67 18.51 3.30
C ALA A 154 -2.32 19.65 4.09
N LEU A 155 -2.33 19.57 5.43
CA LEU A 155 -2.87 20.64 6.31
C LEU A 155 -1.99 21.89 6.34
N THR A 156 -0.72 21.78 5.94
CA THR A 156 0.19 22.94 5.89
C THR A 156 0.04 23.76 4.61
N ILE A 157 -0.70 23.24 3.62
CA ILE A 157 -0.96 23.95 2.36
C ILE A 157 -1.94 25.09 2.62
N PRO A 158 -1.62 26.35 2.25
CA PRO A 158 -2.52 27.48 2.43
C PRO A 158 -3.88 27.24 1.78
N THR A 159 -4.95 27.39 2.56
CA THR A 159 -6.31 27.23 2.04
C THR A 159 -6.60 28.31 0.99
N PRO A 160 -7.19 27.97 -0.17
CA PRO A 160 -7.69 28.98 -1.08
C PRO A 160 -8.72 29.87 -0.37
N PRO A 161 -8.83 31.16 -0.73
CA PRO A 161 -9.80 32.05 -0.12
C PRO A 161 -11.21 31.46 -0.28
N PRO A 162 -12.08 31.63 0.74
CA PRO A 162 -13.44 31.12 0.67
C PRO A 162 -14.15 31.68 -0.57
N PRO A 163 -15.00 30.88 -1.24
CA PRO A 163 -15.77 31.35 -2.37
C PRO A 163 -16.62 32.55 -1.93
N VAL A 164 -16.58 33.62 -2.71
CA VAL A 164 -17.42 34.79 -2.48
C VAL A 164 -18.82 34.44 -2.97
N PHE A 165 -19.74 34.17 -2.04
CA PHE A 165 -21.15 34.01 -2.36
C PHE A 165 -21.80 35.39 -2.52
N PRO A 166 -22.63 35.61 -3.56
CA PRO A 166 -23.41 36.84 -3.67
C PRO A 166 -24.38 36.97 -2.49
N SER A 167 -24.48 38.17 -1.91
CA SER A 167 -25.32 38.47 -0.74
C SER A 167 -26.83 38.44 -1.03
N SER A 168 -27.22 38.32 -2.30
CA SER A 168 -28.60 38.14 -2.72
C SER A 168 -28.64 37.37 -4.04
N PHE A 169 -29.53 36.39 -4.10
CA PHE A 169 -29.98 35.86 -5.37
C PHE A 169 -31.07 36.79 -5.91
N PRO A 170 -31.08 37.13 -7.22
CA PRO A 170 -32.20 37.84 -7.80
C PRO A 170 -33.47 37.03 -7.55
N GLU A 171 -34.49 37.70 -7.02
CA GLU A 171 -35.80 37.10 -6.77
C GLU A 171 -36.32 36.50 -8.09
N PRO A 172 -36.76 35.23 -8.12
CA PRO A 172 -37.26 34.63 -9.33
C PRO A 172 -38.44 35.46 -9.84
N ALA A 173 -38.35 35.95 -11.07
CA ALA A 173 -39.41 36.68 -11.71
C ALA A 173 -40.66 35.80 -11.72
N LEU A 174 -41.67 36.17 -10.92
CA LEU A 174 -43.00 35.59 -11.04
C LEU A 174 -43.54 36.00 -12.41
N ALA A 175 -43.60 35.03 -13.32
CA ALA A 175 -44.25 35.20 -14.62
C ALA A 175 -45.75 35.46 -14.38
N PRO A 176 -46.37 36.38 -15.15
CA PRO A 176 -47.78 36.75 -15.01
C PRO A 176 -48.74 35.63 -15.38
#